data_AF-A0A6A5BYA1-F1
#
_entry.id   AF-A0A6A5BYA1-F1
#
_cell.length_a   1.000
_cell.length_b   1.000
_cell.length_c   1.000
_cell.angle_alpha   90.00
_cell.angle_beta   90.00
_cell.angle_gamma   90.00
#
_symmetry.space_group_name_H-M   'P 1'
#
loop_
_entity.id
_entity.type
_entity.pdbx_description
1 polymer ?
#
loop_
_entity_poly.entity_id
_entity_poly.type
_entity_poly.pdbx_seq_one_letter_code
_entity_poly.pdbx_strand_id
1 'polypeptide(L)'
;MGDVHGDDRVFSQLLHHLNLTSEIGGEIEFKQNDLLFIQTGDVLDRGPDGLKILKFLMKAIDKSNDRVDFLLGNHELMNLYGNFYYVHENEYSSEYKNLLLDDQSPIRRFLLERNTVRLVDGVVYTHAGLLPFFIENDPNLMQNIQNPDMVVKLLNEKTVHLLKHGTRGFHTRSPKSLLGPKGPFWTRDLSDHEDCQSLYNTLDLLKANHMVVGHTIKDEVTILCHDKQRKKSLICIDTGMSNEYGGLPYAVKIVDGKTIYIYNSKTNDTTMIDLETNERFEISLLPSTSGFNIRMILTCLLATVLLLMTSFLCFSSKKQLVRETDISTSRKCSTSSSPVMIPSPPTIQFKLDNEKKIQGSRKSIRYDFINPQHFENGHLRKTL
;
A
#
# COMPACT_ATOMS: atom_id res chain seq x y z
N MET A 1 -1.33 -7.64 0.17
CA MET A 1 -2.73 -7.53 -0.28
C MET A 1 -3.44 -6.60 0.69
N GLY A 2 -4.27 -5.69 0.15
CA GLY A 2 -5.04 -4.74 0.95
C GLY A 2 -6.31 -5.35 1.55
N ASP A 3 -7.24 -4.46 1.84
CA ASP A 3 -8.47 -4.67 2.58
C ASP A 3 -9.47 -5.49 1.75
N VAL A 4 -9.95 -6.61 2.31
CA VAL A 4 -10.83 -7.56 1.59
C VAL A 4 -12.23 -7.64 2.18
N HIS A 5 -12.43 -7.17 3.41
CA HIS A 5 -13.74 -6.93 4.02
C HIS A 5 -14.76 -8.04 3.73
N GLY A 6 -14.43 -9.27 4.15
CA GLY A 6 -15.30 -10.42 4.07
C GLY A 6 -15.67 -10.89 2.65
N ASP A 7 -14.94 -10.49 1.61
CA ASP A 7 -15.17 -10.95 0.23
C ASP A 7 -14.21 -12.08 -0.16
N ASP A 8 -14.58 -13.32 0.19
CA ASP A 8 -13.74 -14.49 -0.09
C ASP A 8 -13.60 -14.75 -1.59
N ARG A 9 -14.58 -14.36 -2.39
CA ARG A 9 -14.50 -14.52 -3.84
C ARG A 9 -13.33 -13.72 -4.40
N VAL A 10 -13.24 -12.44 -4.05
CA VAL A 10 -12.14 -11.57 -4.50
C VAL A 10 -10.80 -12.04 -3.91
N PHE A 11 -10.77 -12.36 -2.62
CA PHE A 11 -9.58 -12.85 -1.93
C PHE A 11 -9.02 -14.13 -2.59
N SER A 12 -9.86 -15.15 -2.74
CA SER A 12 -9.46 -16.44 -3.32
C SER A 12 -9.07 -16.33 -4.79
N GLN A 13 -9.77 -15.50 -5.57
CA GLN A 13 -9.42 -15.25 -6.98
C GLN A 13 -8.05 -14.59 -7.12
N LEU A 14 -7.74 -13.57 -6.31
CA LEU A 14 -6.43 -12.93 -6.31
C LEU A 14 -5.32 -13.92 -5.96
N LEU A 15 -5.49 -14.71 -4.89
CA LEU A 15 -4.48 -15.71 -4.52
C LEU A 15 -4.27 -16.76 -5.62
N HIS A 16 -5.35 -17.21 -6.27
CA HIS A 16 -5.27 -18.15 -7.38
C HIS A 16 -4.52 -17.58 -8.58
N HIS A 17 -4.86 -16.37 -9.03
CA HIS A 17 -4.20 -15.71 -10.16
C HIS A 17 -2.71 -15.42 -9.90
N LEU A 18 -2.36 -15.15 -8.63
CA LEU A 18 -0.97 -14.98 -8.21
C LEU A 18 -0.22 -16.30 -8.00
N ASN A 19 -0.87 -17.45 -8.26
CA ASN A 19 -0.31 -18.79 -8.05
C ASN A 19 0.16 -19.03 -6.61
N LEU A 20 -0.56 -18.45 -5.64
CA LEU A 20 -0.30 -18.55 -4.20
C LEU A 20 -1.15 -19.61 -3.51
N THR A 21 -2.02 -20.30 -4.26
CA THR A 21 -2.83 -21.40 -3.75
C THR A 21 -2.54 -22.71 -4.47
N SER A 22 -2.80 -23.80 -3.78
CA SER A 22 -2.78 -25.16 -4.32
C SER A 22 -3.95 -25.95 -3.74
N GLU A 23 -4.48 -26.90 -4.51
CA GLU A 23 -5.50 -27.82 -4.01
C GLU A 23 -4.83 -29.09 -3.47
N ILE A 24 -5.06 -29.41 -2.20
CA ILE A 24 -4.52 -30.59 -1.53
C ILE A 24 -5.69 -31.29 -0.84
N GLY A 25 -5.98 -32.52 -1.25
CA GLY A 25 -7.07 -33.32 -0.65
C GLY A 25 -8.47 -32.70 -0.82
N GLY A 26 -8.68 -31.89 -1.86
CA GLY A 26 -9.94 -31.17 -2.10
C GLY A 26 -10.08 -29.86 -1.34
N GLU A 27 -9.07 -29.45 -0.56
CA GLU A 27 -9.02 -28.16 0.12
C GLU A 27 -8.05 -27.21 -0.58
N ILE A 28 -8.46 -25.95 -0.73
CA ILE A 28 -7.57 -24.88 -1.18
C ILE A 28 -6.68 -24.48 0.00
N GLU A 29 -5.38 -24.59 -0.17
CA GLU A 29 -4.37 -24.19 0.82
C GLU A 29 -3.41 -23.15 0.24
N PHE A 30 -2.79 -22.35 1.12
CA PHE A 30 -1.70 -21.48 0.72
C PHE A 30 -0.50 -22.34 0.27
N LYS A 31 0.00 -22.07 -0.93
CA LYS A 31 1.11 -22.79 -1.53
C LYS A 31 2.42 -22.32 -0.91
N GLN A 32 3.18 -23.25 -0.34
CA GLN A 32 4.50 -22.93 0.18
C GLN A 32 5.42 -22.43 -0.95
N ASN A 33 6.02 -21.27 -0.76
CA ASN A 33 6.89 -20.62 -1.73
C ASN A 33 7.84 -19.66 -1.01
N ASP A 34 8.81 -19.10 -1.74
CA ASP A 34 9.83 -18.21 -1.17
C ASP A 34 9.35 -16.76 -0.94
N LEU A 35 8.11 -16.44 -1.34
CA LEU A 35 7.52 -15.11 -1.15
C LEU A 35 6.97 -14.99 0.28
N LEU A 36 7.15 -13.80 0.85
CA LEU A 36 6.40 -13.36 2.02
C LEU A 36 5.07 -12.75 1.56
N PHE A 37 3.95 -13.38 1.89
CA PHE A 37 2.62 -12.81 1.70
C PHE A 37 2.22 -12.00 2.94
N ILE A 38 1.86 -10.73 2.74
CA ILE A 38 1.38 -9.84 3.80
C ILE A 38 -0.04 -9.40 3.46
N GLN A 39 -1.00 -9.66 4.35
CA GLN A 39 -2.33 -9.06 4.33
C GLN A 39 -2.37 -7.93 5.37
N THR A 40 -2.76 -6.72 4.96
CA THR A 40 -2.58 -5.48 5.75
C THR A 40 -3.77 -5.09 6.63
N GLY A 41 -4.60 -6.04 7.06
CA GLY A 41 -5.77 -5.81 7.92
C GLY A 41 -7.09 -5.66 7.17
N ASP A 42 -8.18 -5.51 7.92
CA ASP A 42 -9.56 -5.36 7.42
C ASP A 42 -9.98 -6.55 6.54
N VAL A 43 -9.85 -7.74 7.15
CA VAL A 43 -10.38 -8.99 6.61
C VAL A 43 -11.83 -9.19 7.05
N LEU A 44 -12.15 -8.79 8.28
CA LEU A 44 -13.51 -8.87 8.83
C LEU A 44 -14.41 -7.72 8.34
N ASP A 45 -15.70 -7.88 8.65
CA ASP A 45 -16.80 -6.95 8.39
C ASP A 45 -17.14 -6.70 6.92
N ARG A 46 -18.28 -6.05 6.71
CA ARG A 46 -18.93 -5.70 5.43
C ARG A 46 -19.39 -6.91 4.63
N GLY A 47 -18.49 -7.81 4.23
CA GLY A 47 -18.83 -9.00 3.45
C GLY A 47 -19.19 -10.21 4.32
N PRO A 48 -19.79 -11.25 3.73
CA PRO A 48 -20.34 -12.40 4.45
C PRO A 48 -19.32 -13.49 4.83
N ASP A 49 -18.06 -13.39 4.36
CA ASP A 49 -17.06 -14.46 4.46
C ASP A 49 -15.84 -14.09 5.32
N GLY A 50 -15.93 -13.08 6.19
CA GLY A 50 -14.82 -12.60 7.02
C GLY A 50 -14.18 -13.72 7.85
N LEU A 51 -14.99 -14.53 8.54
CA LEU A 51 -14.48 -15.67 9.33
C LEU A 51 -13.85 -16.75 8.46
N LYS A 52 -14.34 -16.95 7.23
CA LYS A 52 -13.79 -17.94 6.31
C LYS A 52 -12.37 -17.56 5.89
N ILE A 53 -12.18 -16.30 5.49
CA ILE A 53 -10.87 -15.77 5.11
C ILE A 53 -9.93 -15.79 6.32
N LEU A 54 -10.39 -15.37 7.50
CA LEU A 54 -9.58 -15.38 8.72
C LEU A 54 -9.09 -16.79 9.06
N LYS A 55 -9.96 -17.79 9.02
CA LYS A 55 -9.59 -19.20 9.25
C LYS A 55 -8.58 -19.71 8.21
N PHE A 56 -8.73 -19.31 6.95
CA PHE A 56 -7.76 -19.62 5.91
C PHE A 56 -6.39 -19.02 6.25
N LEU A 57 -6.32 -17.75 6.62
CA LEU A 57 -5.08 -17.07 7.01
C LEU A 57 -4.45 -17.70 8.25
N MET A 58 -5.23 -18.08 9.26
CA MET A 58 -4.75 -18.81 10.43
C MET A 58 -4.03 -20.10 10.03
N LYS A 59 -4.69 -20.94 9.21
CA LYS A 59 -4.10 -22.20 8.70
C LYS A 59 -2.87 -21.95 7.83
N ALA A 60 -2.89 -20.91 7.01
CA ALA A 60 -1.78 -20.54 6.15
C ALA A 60 -0.55 -20.13 6.97
N ILE A 61 -0.72 -19.28 8.00
CA ILE A 61 0.36 -18.84 8.89
C ILE A 61 1.00 -20.04 9.57
N ASP A 62 0.19 -20.91 10.18
CA ASP A 62 0.68 -22.10 10.90
C ASP A 62 1.52 -23.04 10.01
N LYS A 63 1.24 -23.10 8.71
CA LYS A 63 1.94 -23.96 7.75
C LYS A 63 3.07 -23.26 6.98
N SER A 64 3.16 -21.93 7.04
CA SER A 64 4.00 -21.16 6.11
C SER A 64 5.46 -20.97 6.54
N ASN A 65 5.83 -21.32 7.78
CA ASN A 65 7.16 -21.04 8.34
C ASN A 65 7.56 -19.56 8.18
N ASP A 66 6.72 -18.67 8.72
CA ASP A 66 6.86 -17.20 8.69
C ASP A 66 6.80 -16.56 7.28
N ARG A 67 6.15 -17.23 6.32
CA ARG A 67 5.95 -16.72 4.94
C ARG A 67 4.56 -16.12 4.69
N VAL A 68 3.68 -16.17 5.67
CA VAL A 68 2.40 -15.48 5.67
C VAL A 68 2.35 -14.60 6.90
N ASP A 69 2.06 -13.31 6.73
CA ASP A 69 1.82 -12.37 7.81
C ASP A 69 0.43 -11.73 7.63
N PHE A 70 -0.27 -11.56 8.74
CA PHE A 70 -1.58 -10.93 8.80
C PHE A 70 -1.53 -9.83 9.85
N LEU A 71 -1.57 -8.59 9.39
CA LEU A 71 -1.60 -7.41 10.24
C LEU A 71 -3.05 -7.10 10.64
N LEU A 72 -3.25 -6.53 11.83
CA LEU A 72 -4.58 -6.10 12.24
C LEU A 72 -4.99 -4.80 11.53
N GLY A 73 -6.23 -4.74 11.08
CA GLY A 73 -6.89 -3.51 10.68
C GLY A 73 -7.80 -2.94 11.78
N ASN A 74 -8.47 -1.83 11.48
CA ASN A 74 -9.43 -1.28 12.45
C ASN A 74 -10.68 -2.14 12.59
N HIS A 75 -11.07 -2.92 11.58
CA HIS A 75 -12.23 -3.81 11.68
C HIS A 75 -11.98 -4.98 12.63
N GLU A 76 -10.79 -5.58 12.62
CA GLU A 76 -10.42 -6.56 13.65
C GLU A 76 -10.42 -5.92 15.05
N LEU A 77 -9.94 -4.68 15.18
CA LEU A 77 -9.93 -3.95 16.44
C LEU A 77 -11.35 -3.68 16.96
N MET A 78 -12.25 -3.22 16.10
CA MET A 78 -13.66 -2.98 16.43
C MET A 78 -14.33 -4.26 16.95
N ASN A 79 -14.13 -5.36 16.23
CA ASN A 79 -14.64 -6.68 16.61
C ASN A 79 -14.10 -7.17 17.97
N LEU A 80 -12.79 -7.05 18.20
CA LEU A 80 -12.15 -7.40 19.48
C LEU A 80 -12.67 -6.60 20.69
N TYR A 81 -13.20 -5.40 20.43
CA TYR A 81 -13.80 -4.51 21.43
C TYR A 81 -15.33 -4.57 21.49
N GLY A 82 -15.95 -5.47 20.74
CA GLY A 82 -17.40 -5.66 20.75
C GLY A 82 -18.19 -4.63 19.95
N ASN A 83 -17.52 -3.84 19.12
CA ASN A 83 -18.18 -3.01 18.13
C ASN A 83 -18.42 -3.83 16.86
N PHE A 84 -19.62 -4.38 16.74
CA PHE A 84 -20.04 -5.22 15.62
C PHE A 84 -20.90 -4.47 14.59
N TYR A 85 -20.82 -3.14 14.56
CA TYR A 85 -21.72 -2.32 13.74
C TYR A 85 -21.60 -2.62 12.23
N TYR A 86 -20.40 -3.00 11.77
CA TYR A 86 -20.12 -3.26 10.36
C TYR A 86 -20.14 -4.75 9.99
N VAL A 87 -20.39 -5.65 10.95
CA VAL A 87 -20.47 -7.09 10.67
C VAL A 87 -21.66 -7.35 9.75
N HIS A 88 -21.42 -8.08 8.67
CA HIS A 88 -22.47 -8.45 7.72
C HIS A 88 -23.57 -9.27 8.40
N GLU A 89 -24.83 -9.10 7.98
CA GLU A 89 -25.98 -9.73 8.64
C GLU A 89 -25.90 -11.27 8.70
N ASN A 90 -25.30 -11.89 7.67
CA ASN A 90 -25.08 -13.35 7.62
C ASN A 90 -24.05 -13.86 8.64
N GLU A 91 -23.11 -13.01 9.08
CA GLU A 91 -22.14 -13.37 10.12
C GLU A 91 -22.62 -12.92 11.52
N TYR A 92 -23.51 -11.91 11.60
CA TYR A 92 -23.97 -11.33 12.85
C TYR A 92 -24.80 -12.31 13.69
N SER A 93 -24.13 -13.03 14.59
CA SER A 93 -24.73 -14.02 15.47
C SER A 93 -24.11 -13.99 16.87
N SER A 94 -24.79 -14.57 17.86
CA SER A 94 -24.19 -14.75 19.20
C SER A 94 -22.92 -15.61 19.15
N GLU A 95 -22.89 -16.61 18.26
CA GLU A 95 -21.72 -17.46 18.05
C GLU A 95 -20.53 -16.65 17.53
N TYR A 96 -20.74 -15.83 16.49
CA TYR A 96 -19.72 -14.91 15.98
C TYR A 96 -19.18 -14.01 17.09
N LYS A 97 -20.06 -13.33 17.83
CA LYS A 97 -19.63 -12.43 18.92
C LYS A 97 -18.81 -13.16 19.98
N ASN A 98 -19.18 -14.39 20.33
CA ASN A 98 -18.44 -15.21 21.27
C ASN A 98 -17.03 -15.54 20.74
N LEU A 99 -16.88 -15.83 19.44
CA LEU A 99 -15.57 -16.06 18.83
C LEU A 99 -14.62 -14.85 18.98
N LEU A 100 -15.15 -13.62 19.07
CA LEU A 100 -14.36 -12.39 19.17
C LEU A 100 -14.21 -11.85 20.60
N LEU A 101 -15.13 -12.19 21.52
CA LEU A 101 -15.17 -11.66 22.88
C LEU A 101 -14.71 -12.62 23.98
N ASP A 102 -14.78 -13.93 23.75
CA ASP A 102 -14.35 -14.96 24.70
C ASP A 102 -12.83 -15.14 24.64
N ASP A 103 -12.14 -14.92 25.77
CA ASP A 103 -10.68 -15.06 25.88
C ASP A 103 -10.19 -16.50 25.64
N GLN A 104 -11.07 -17.51 25.72
CA GLN A 104 -10.74 -18.90 25.36
C GLN A 104 -10.80 -19.15 23.84
N SER A 105 -11.49 -18.30 23.08
CA SER A 105 -11.63 -18.44 21.63
C SER A 105 -10.26 -18.45 20.94
N PRO A 106 -9.95 -19.48 20.12
CA PRO A 106 -8.73 -19.51 19.32
C PRO A 106 -8.64 -18.32 18.35
N ILE A 107 -9.78 -17.87 17.81
CA ILE A 107 -9.85 -16.72 16.90
C ILE A 107 -9.43 -15.44 17.63
N ARG A 108 -10.00 -15.19 18.81
CA ARG A 108 -9.65 -14.02 19.62
C ARG A 108 -8.17 -14.04 20.00
N ARG A 109 -7.67 -15.17 20.51
CA ARG A 109 -6.26 -15.31 20.91
C ARG A 109 -5.32 -15.07 19.73
N PHE A 110 -5.65 -15.64 18.57
CA PHE A 110 -4.90 -15.41 17.33
C PHE A 110 -4.83 -13.91 16.98
N LEU A 111 -5.97 -13.22 16.97
CA LEU A 111 -6.05 -11.79 16.66
C LEU A 111 -5.27 -10.93 17.67
N LEU A 112 -5.36 -11.22 18.97
CA LEU A 112 -4.66 -10.47 20.03
C LEU A 112 -3.12 -10.57 19.96
N GLU A 113 -2.58 -11.46 19.13
CA GLU A 113 -1.14 -11.72 18.98
C GLU A 113 -0.60 -11.31 17.62
N ARG A 114 -1.44 -10.73 16.75
CA ARG A 114 -1.00 -10.28 15.43
C ARG A 114 -0.13 -9.04 15.51
N ASN A 115 0.79 -8.95 14.54
CA ASN A 115 1.62 -7.77 14.36
C ASN A 115 0.76 -6.57 13.92
N THR A 116 1.21 -5.38 14.31
CA THR A 116 0.65 -4.10 13.84
C THR A 116 1.49 -3.53 12.70
N VAL A 117 2.81 -3.67 12.81
CA VAL A 117 3.79 -3.17 11.85
C VAL A 117 4.73 -4.30 11.47
N ARG A 118 5.05 -4.39 10.18
CA ARG A 118 6.08 -5.29 9.65
C ARG A 118 7.12 -4.48 8.89
N LEU A 119 8.40 -4.78 9.10
CA LEU A 119 9.51 -4.21 8.35
C LEU A 119 10.24 -5.34 7.62
N VAL A 120 10.39 -5.21 6.31
CA VAL A 120 11.14 -6.15 5.47
C VAL A 120 11.70 -5.40 4.27
N ASP A 121 12.96 -5.64 3.94
CA ASP A 121 13.66 -5.03 2.79
C ASP A 121 13.53 -3.50 2.70
N GLY A 122 13.56 -2.81 3.86
CA GLY A 122 13.41 -1.35 3.91
C GLY A 122 11.98 -0.85 3.62
N VAL A 123 10.98 -1.73 3.68
CA VAL A 123 9.57 -1.40 3.49
C VAL A 123 8.79 -1.67 4.77
N VAL A 124 8.07 -0.64 5.23
CA VAL A 124 7.18 -0.71 6.40
C VAL A 124 5.77 -1.04 5.92
N TYR A 125 5.15 -2.07 6.48
CA TYR A 125 3.76 -2.45 6.23
C TYR A 125 2.97 -2.22 7.51
N THR A 126 1.84 -1.52 7.39
CA THR A 126 0.90 -1.26 8.49
C THR A 126 -0.47 -1.00 7.89
N HIS A 127 -1.54 -1.12 8.67
CA HIS A 127 -2.88 -0.97 8.10
C HIS A 127 -3.17 0.45 7.59
N ALA A 128 -3.10 1.49 8.42
CA ALA A 128 -3.48 2.86 8.04
C ALA A 128 -2.30 3.84 7.91
N GLY A 129 -1.22 3.61 8.66
CA GLY A 129 0.00 4.40 8.62
C GLY A 129 0.64 4.58 9.99
N LEU A 130 1.96 4.67 10.07
CA LEU A 130 2.66 4.91 11.34
C LEU A 130 3.14 6.36 11.40
N LEU A 131 2.69 7.11 12.40
CA LEU A 131 3.12 8.49 12.62
C LEU A 131 4.36 8.55 13.53
N PRO A 132 5.28 9.52 13.32
CA PRO A 132 6.60 9.51 13.96
C PRO A 132 6.51 9.64 15.48
N PHE A 133 5.49 10.37 15.97
CA PHE A 133 5.29 10.62 17.39
C PHE A 133 5.11 9.35 18.24
N PHE A 134 4.70 8.21 17.64
CA PHE A 134 4.58 6.93 18.35
C PHE A 134 5.92 6.29 18.65
N ILE A 135 6.95 6.62 17.86
CA ILE A 135 8.33 6.19 18.09
C ILE A 135 9.05 7.25 18.92
N GLU A 136 9.01 8.52 18.51
CA GLU A 136 9.76 9.63 19.11
C GLU A 136 9.47 9.84 20.60
N ASN A 137 8.21 9.69 21.00
CA ASN A 137 7.79 9.93 22.38
C ASN A 137 7.86 8.68 23.27
N ASP A 138 8.35 7.55 22.77
CA ASP A 138 8.57 6.35 23.56
C ASP A 138 10.07 6.18 23.85
N PRO A 139 10.53 6.44 25.09
CA PRO A 139 11.94 6.33 25.44
C PRO A 139 12.54 4.94 25.19
N ASN A 140 11.74 3.87 25.36
CA ASN A 140 12.20 2.50 25.14
C ASN A 140 12.43 2.22 23.66
N LEU A 141 11.55 2.73 22.79
CA LEU A 141 11.75 2.64 21.34
C LEU A 141 12.94 3.49 20.89
N MET A 142 13.04 4.74 21.36
CA MET A 142 14.13 5.65 21.00
C MET A 142 15.51 5.17 21.45
N GLN A 143 15.61 4.50 22.60
CA GLN A 143 16.86 3.87 23.03
C GLN A 143 17.36 2.81 22.04
N ASN A 144 16.43 2.17 21.32
CA ASN A 144 16.72 1.10 20.36
C ASN A 144 16.75 1.60 18.90
N ILE A 145 16.68 2.92 18.64
CA ILE A 145 16.50 3.49 17.30
C ILE A 145 17.59 3.11 16.28
N GLN A 146 18.75 2.65 16.75
CA GLN A 146 19.81 2.16 15.88
C GLN A 146 19.51 0.79 15.25
N ASN A 147 18.58 0.03 15.83
CA ASN A 147 18.14 -1.28 15.36
C ASN A 147 16.62 -1.24 15.02
N PRO A 148 16.25 -0.98 13.75
CA PRO A 148 14.86 -0.78 13.37
C PRO A 148 14.00 -2.05 13.54
N ASP A 149 14.57 -3.25 13.38
CA ASP A 149 13.86 -4.50 13.67
C ASP A 149 13.47 -4.61 15.15
N MET A 150 14.36 -4.18 16.06
CA MET A 150 14.05 -4.12 17.49
C MET A 150 12.96 -3.09 17.79
N VAL A 151 13.00 -1.91 17.15
CA VAL A 151 11.95 -0.88 17.31
C VAL A 151 10.59 -1.44 16.90
N VAL A 152 10.50 -2.08 15.72
CA VAL A 152 9.26 -2.69 15.24
C VAL A 152 8.78 -3.81 16.15
N LYS A 153 9.69 -4.66 16.63
CA LYS A 153 9.37 -5.72 17.60
C LYS A 153 8.76 -5.14 18.88
N LEU A 154 9.41 -4.18 19.51
CA LEU A 154 8.94 -3.54 20.74
C LEU A 154 7.61 -2.79 20.53
N LEU A 155 7.43 -2.16 19.37
CA LEU A 155 6.17 -1.51 19.01
C LEU A 155 5.03 -2.53 18.93
N ASN A 156 5.25 -3.69 18.29
CA ASN A 156 4.26 -4.76 18.22
C ASN A 156 3.97 -5.36 19.61
N GLU A 157 4.99 -5.63 20.43
CA GLU A 157 4.82 -6.10 21.81
C GLU A 157 3.99 -5.13 22.65
N LYS A 158 4.24 -3.82 22.50
CA LYS A 158 3.45 -2.77 23.15
C LYS A 158 2.00 -2.77 22.67
N THR A 159 1.75 -2.92 21.38
CA THR A 159 0.38 -3.01 20.86
C THR A 159 -0.34 -4.25 21.37
N VAL A 160 0.32 -5.42 21.36
CA VAL A 160 -0.23 -6.67 21.92
C VAL A 160 -0.57 -6.50 23.41
N HIS A 161 0.30 -5.86 24.18
CA HIS A 161 0.04 -5.56 25.59
C HIS A 161 -1.22 -4.68 25.76
N LEU A 162 -1.36 -3.62 24.95
CA LEU A 162 -2.54 -2.76 24.97
C LEU A 162 -3.83 -3.50 24.55
N LEU A 163 -3.74 -4.43 23.59
CA LEU A 163 -4.88 -5.25 23.17
C LEU A 163 -5.34 -6.22 24.27
N LYS A 164 -4.39 -6.87 24.96
CA LYS A 164 -4.68 -7.88 26.00
C LYS A 164 -5.09 -7.27 27.34
N HIS A 165 -4.52 -6.13 27.72
CA HIS A 165 -4.69 -5.56 29.07
C HIS A 165 -5.34 -4.17 29.09
N GLY A 166 -5.49 -3.51 27.94
CA GLY A 166 -6.15 -2.21 27.87
C GLY A 166 -7.63 -2.31 28.20
N THR A 167 -8.15 -1.29 28.89
CA THR A 167 -9.59 -1.17 29.14
C THR A 167 -10.34 -1.06 27.81
N ARG A 168 -11.30 -1.97 27.57
CA ARG A 168 -12.12 -1.99 26.34
C ARG A 168 -12.69 -0.59 26.07
N GLY A 169 -12.39 -0.02 24.91
CA GLY A 169 -12.93 1.26 24.44
C GLY A 169 -12.35 2.56 25.02
N PHE A 170 -11.51 2.54 26.05
CA PHE A 170 -10.91 3.78 26.60
C PHE A 170 -9.63 4.18 25.85
N HIS A 171 -8.73 3.22 25.61
CA HIS A 171 -7.48 3.47 24.86
C HIS A 171 -7.72 3.81 23.39
N THR A 172 -8.87 3.44 22.81
CA THR A 172 -9.20 3.73 21.42
C THR A 172 -9.64 5.18 21.20
N ARG A 173 -9.92 5.95 22.26
CA ARG A 173 -10.36 7.36 22.16
C ARG A 173 -9.21 8.36 22.26
N SER A 174 -8.06 7.96 22.82
CA SER A 174 -6.92 8.86 23.00
C SER A 174 -6.11 8.96 21.70
N PRO A 175 -5.86 10.15 21.14
CA PRO A 175 -5.03 10.30 19.95
C PRO A 175 -3.55 9.92 20.20
N LYS A 176 -3.11 9.81 21.45
CA LYS A 176 -1.75 9.39 21.80
C LYS A 176 -1.59 7.87 21.93
N SER A 177 -2.68 7.13 21.86
CA SER A 177 -2.69 5.67 21.96
C SER A 177 -2.46 5.03 20.60
N LEU A 178 -1.69 3.94 20.55
CA LEU A 178 -1.52 3.12 19.34
C LEU A 178 -2.85 2.55 18.84
N LEU A 179 -3.83 2.36 19.73
CA LEU A 179 -5.17 1.90 19.37
C LEU A 179 -6.14 3.05 19.04
N GLY A 180 -5.65 4.29 19.14
CA GLY A 180 -6.44 5.51 19.00
C GLY A 180 -6.58 6.01 17.56
N PRO A 181 -7.30 7.13 17.34
CA PRO A 181 -7.64 7.63 16.00
C PRO A 181 -6.44 8.09 15.16
N LYS A 182 -5.32 8.42 15.79
CA LYS A 182 -4.06 8.73 15.09
C LYS A 182 -3.15 7.52 14.96
N GLY A 183 -3.52 6.38 15.55
CA GLY A 183 -2.75 5.15 15.57
C GLY A 183 -2.68 4.42 14.23
N PRO A 184 -1.83 3.38 14.15
CA PRO A 184 -1.59 2.57 12.97
C PRO A 184 -2.81 1.90 12.35
N PHE A 185 -3.93 1.83 13.06
CA PHE A 185 -5.19 1.26 12.58
C PHE A 185 -6.14 2.29 11.95
N TRP A 186 -5.95 3.59 12.20
CA TRP A 186 -7.01 4.58 11.91
C TRP A 186 -6.54 5.83 11.18
N THR A 187 -5.25 6.16 11.26
CA THR A 187 -4.78 7.44 10.74
C THR A 187 -4.99 7.55 9.23
N ARG A 188 -5.45 8.71 8.79
CA ARG A 188 -5.56 9.08 7.37
C ARG A 188 -4.66 10.26 7.03
N ASP A 189 -3.84 10.70 7.98
CA ASP A 189 -2.96 11.85 7.83
C ASP A 189 -1.97 11.65 6.67
N LEU A 190 -1.51 10.42 6.47
CA LEU A 190 -0.57 10.09 5.40
C LEU A 190 -1.27 9.89 4.06
N SER A 191 -2.43 9.22 4.04
CA SER A 191 -3.12 8.77 2.83
C SER A 191 -4.10 9.79 2.24
N ASP A 192 -4.82 10.55 3.08
CA ASP A 192 -5.80 11.55 2.64
C ASP A 192 -5.28 12.99 2.73
N HIS A 193 -4.45 13.29 3.72
CA HIS A 193 -3.87 14.62 3.90
C HIS A 193 -2.46 14.77 3.34
N GLU A 194 -1.88 13.67 2.84
CA GLU A 194 -0.54 13.65 2.24
C GLU A 194 0.51 14.33 3.13
N ASP A 195 0.50 14.06 4.44
CA ASP A 195 1.52 14.55 5.38
C ASP A 195 2.87 13.83 5.14
N CYS A 196 3.52 14.21 4.04
CA CYS A 196 4.75 13.60 3.59
C CYS A 196 5.90 13.83 4.57
N GLN A 197 5.88 14.92 5.34
CA GLN A 197 6.95 15.18 6.31
C GLN A 197 6.88 14.18 7.48
N SER A 198 5.69 13.92 8.01
CA SER A 198 5.50 12.88 9.04
C SER A 198 5.85 11.48 8.51
N LEU A 199 5.50 11.18 7.26
CA LEU A 199 5.93 9.95 6.59
C LEU A 199 7.46 9.85 6.55
N TYR A 200 8.16 10.87 6.04
CA TYR A 200 9.61 10.85 5.89
C TYR A 200 10.31 10.68 7.23
N ASN A 201 9.86 11.39 8.28
CA ASN A 201 10.40 11.27 9.63
C ASN A 201 10.26 9.83 10.15
N THR A 202 9.09 9.20 9.98
CA THR A 202 8.88 7.81 10.41
C THR A 202 9.80 6.85 9.67
N LEU A 203 9.95 7.03 8.35
CA LEU A 203 10.83 6.21 7.52
C LEU A 203 12.31 6.42 7.90
N ASP A 204 12.74 7.63 8.26
CA ASP A 204 14.09 7.89 8.77
C ASP A 204 14.35 7.16 10.10
N LEU A 205 13.40 7.23 11.03
CA LEU A 205 13.45 6.54 12.32
C LEU A 205 13.58 5.02 12.16
N LEU A 206 12.90 4.45 11.16
CA LEU A 206 12.92 3.02 10.87
C LEU A 206 13.98 2.61 9.84
N LYS A 207 14.82 3.54 9.37
CA LYS A 207 15.83 3.30 8.32
C LYS A 207 15.22 2.61 7.08
N ALA A 208 14.03 3.04 6.71
CA ALA A 208 13.20 2.50 5.65
C ALA A 208 13.01 3.52 4.51
N ASN A 209 12.58 3.01 3.36
CA ASN A 209 12.35 3.77 2.14
C ASN A 209 10.86 3.92 1.86
N HIS A 210 10.07 2.87 2.05
CA HIS A 210 8.66 2.90 1.64
C HIS A 210 7.74 2.49 2.77
N MET A 211 6.52 3.03 2.78
CA MET A 211 5.44 2.57 3.65
C MET A 211 4.28 2.08 2.78
N VAL A 212 3.79 0.86 3.04
CA VAL A 212 2.64 0.26 2.38
C VAL A 212 1.47 0.24 3.35
N VAL A 213 0.33 0.79 2.92
CA VAL A 213 -0.88 0.95 3.73
C VAL A 213 -2.16 0.54 2.98
N GLY A 214 -3.14 0.04 3.71
CA GLY A 214 -4.53 -0.16 3.29
C GLY A 214 -5.43 0.98 3.80
N HIS A 215 -6.60 0.64 4.37
CA HIS A 215 -7.55 1.48 5.13
C HIS A 215 -8.27 2.61 4.36
N THR A 216 -7.56 3.25 3.44
CA THR A 216 -8.01 4.43 2.70
C THR A 216 -8.14 4.07 1.24
N ILE A 217 -9.37 3.78 0.84
CA ILE A 217 -9.73 3.42 -0.53
C ILE A 217 -9.19 4.45 -1.53
N LYS A 218 -8.45 3.96 -2.52
CA LYS A 218 -8.06 4.65 -3.74
C LYS A 218 -8.66 3.93 -4.96
N ASP A 219 -8.85 4.62 -6.08
CA ASP A 219 -9.39 3.99 -7.29
C ASP A 219 -8.43 2.93 -7.88
N GLU A 220 -7.14 3.10 -7.64
CA GLU A 220 -6.05 2.19 -8.00
C GLU A 220 -4.94 2.22 -6.95
N VAL A 221 -4.01 1.27 -7.02
CA VAL A 221 -2.80 1.32 -6.19
C VAL A 221 -2.06 2.64 -6.45
N THR A 222 -1.94 3.47 -5.42
CA THR A 222 -1.48 4.85 -5.55
C THR A 222 -0.16 5.05 -4.80
N ILE A 223 0.83 5.63 -5.48
CA ILE A 223 2.11 6.04 -4.87
C ILE A 223 2.04 7.53 -4.57
N LEU A 224 2.01 7.88 -3.28
CA LEU A 224 1.99 9.25 -2.76
C LEU A 224 3.36 9.63 -2.18
N CYS A 225 3.57 10.93 -1.95
CA CYS A 225 4.77 11.44 -1.29
C CYS A 225 6.09 10.92 -1.88
N HIS A 226 6.15 10.78 -3.22
CA HIS A 226 7.35 10.26 -3.86
C HIS A 226 8.48 11.31 -3.88
N ASP A 227 9.55 11.06 -3.14
CA ASP A 227 10.76 11.88 -3.10
C ASP A 227 11.94 11.13 -3.73
N LYS A 228 12.36 11.56 -4.92
CA LYS A 228 13.47 10.94 -5.68
C LYS A 228 14.82 11.07 -4.97
N GLN A 229 15.03 12.14 -4.20
CA GLN A 229 16.31 12.37 -3.54
C GLN A 229 16.43 11.52 -2.27
N ARG A 230 15.35 11.45 -1.51
CA ARG A 230 15.27 10.62 -0.30
C ARG A 230 15.01 9.14 -0.60
N LYS A 231 14.53 8.84 -1.82
CA LYS A 231 14.04 7.51 -2.24
C LYS A 231 12.95 7.03 -1.29
N LYS A 232 11.94 7.88 -1.09
CA LYS A 232 10.84 7.61 -0.17
C LYS A 232 9.48 7.74 -0.83
N SER A 233 8.54 6.91 -0.42
CA SER A 233 7.14 7.02 -0.84
C SER A 233 6.17 6.31 0.11
N LEU A 234 4.91 6.70 0.01
CA LEU A 234 3.77 5.99 0.57
C LEU A 234 3.08 5.22 -0.57
N ILE A 235 2.70 3.98 -0.32
CA ILE A 235 2.06 3.09 -1.29
C ILE A 235 0.72 2.66 -0.70
N CYS A 236 -0.37 3.24 -1.20
CA CYS A 236 -1.74 2.91 -0.81
C CYS A 236 -2.23 1.73 -1.66
N ILE A 237 -2.59 0.62 -1.03
CA ILE A 237 -2.98 -0.63 -1.68
C ILE A 237 -4.42 -1.05 -1.40
N ASP A 238 -5.16 -0.29 -0.59
CA ASP A 238 -6.61 -0.46 -0.48
C ASP A 238 -7.27 0.20 -1.70
N THR A 239 -7.84 -0.65 -2.54
CA THR A 239 -8.53 -0.25 -3.77
C THR A 239 -10.03 -0.48 -3.69
N GLY A 240 -10.58 -0.67 -2.48
CA GLY A 240 -11.98 -1.00 -2.26
C GLY A 240 -12.39 -2.28 -2.98
N MET A 241 -11.52 -3.29 -3.01
CA MET A 241 -11.68 -4.47 -3.88
C MET A 241 -12.87 -5.35 -3.55
N SER A 242 -13.40 -5.28 -2.33
CA SER A 242 -14.62 -5.99 -1.94
C SER A 242 -15.82 -5.48 -2.73
N ASN A 243 -16.74 -6.39 -3.08
CA ASN A 243 -17.98 -6.06 -3.77
C ASN A 243 -18.85 -5.03 -3.00
N GLU A 244 -18.66 -4.91 -1.68
CA GLU A 244 -19.32 -3.90 -0.84
C GLU A 244 -18.92 -2.46 -1.19
N TYR A 245 -17.71 -2.27 -1.72
CA TYR A 245 -17.20 -0.96 -2.13
C TYR A 245 -17.17 -0.81 -3.66
N GLY A 246 -17.11 -1.91 -4.41
CA GLY A 246 -17.21 -1.92 -5.87
C GLY A 246 -15.94 -1.45 -6.59
N GLY A 247 -14.82 -1.36 -5.88
CA GLY A 247 -13.52 -1.04 -6.43
C GLY A 247 -12.89 -2.20 -7.20
N LEU A 248 -11.67 -1.98 -7.69
CA LEU A 248 -10.98 -2.96 -8.52
C LEU A 248 -10.08 -3.88 -7.67
N PRO A 249 -10.01 -5.18 -7.99
CA PRO A 249 -9.18 -6.14 -7.25
C PRO A 249 -7.72 -6.08 -7.67
N TYR A 250 -6.91 -5.39 -6.85
CA TYR A 250 -5.47 -5.26 -7.00
C TYR A 250 -4.67 -6.09 -5.99
N ALA A 251 -3.48 -6.51 -6.43
CA ALA A 251 -2.44 -7.00 -5.54
C ALA A 251 -1.08 -6.41 -5.94
N VAL A 252 -0.17 -6.34 -4.97
CA VAL A 252 1.18 -5.83 -5.21
C VAL A 252 2.23 -6.86 -4.82
N LYS A 253 3.31 -6.93 -5.59
CA LYS A 253 4.53 -7.66 -5.25
C LYS A 253 5.67 -6.65 -5.22
N ILE A 254 6.41 -6.60 -4.12
CA ILE A 254 7.60 -5.78 -3.98
C ILE A 254 8.83 -6.68 -3.98
N VAL A 255 9.88 -6.29 -4.71
CA VAL A 255 11.16 -7.01 -4.80
C VAL A 255 12.28 -6.10 -4.33
N ASP A 256 13.05 -6.58 -3.35
CA ASP A 256 14.21 -5.92 -2.73
C ASP A 256 13.96 -4.47 -2.27
N GLY A 257 12.70 -4.14 -1.93
CA GLY A 257 12.27 -2.79 -1.58
C GLY A 257 12.36 -1.76 -2.71
N LYS A 258 12.69 -2.16 -3.94
CA LYS A 258 13.02 -1.25 -5.05
C LYS A 258 12.05 -1.29 -6.21
N THR A 259 11.43 -2.44 -6.47
CA THR A 259 10.54 -2.61 -7.61
C THR A 259 9.19 -3.09 -7.12
N ILE A 260 8.12 -2.43 -7.56
CA ILE A 260 6.75 -2.86 -7.32
C ILE A 260 6.12 -3.35 -8.62
N TYR A 261 5.47 -4.50 -8.55
CA TYR A 261 4.58 -5.03 -9.57
C TYR A 261 3.15 -4.89 -9.06
N ILE A 262 2.32 -4.15 -9.78
CA ILE A 262 0.91 -3.90 -9.49
C ILE A 262 0.10 -4.77 -10.43
N TYR A 263 -0.61 -5.77 -9.88
CA TYR A 263 -1.46 -6.68 -10.61
C TYR A 263 -2.92 -6.25 -10.48
N ASN A 264 -3.60 -6.06 -11.62
CA ASN A 264 -5.05 -5.86 -11.68
C ASN A 264 -5.71 -7.16 -12.14
N SER A 265 -6.42 -7.86 -11.24
CA SER A 265 -7.00 -9.16 -11.60
C SER A 265 -8.21 -9.09 -12.53
N LYS A 266 -8.83 -7.92 -12.68
CA LYS A 266 -9.95 -7.73 -13.60
C LYS A 266 -9.48 -7.59 -15.04
N THR A 267 -8.39 -6.86 -15.27
CA THR A 267 -7.83 -6.68 -16.62
C THR A 267 -6.72 -7.69 -16.94
N ASN A 268 -6.20 -8.37 -15.93
CA ASN A 268 -5.04 -9.26 -15.99
C ASN A 268 -3.75 -8.53 -16.43
N ASP A 269 -3.68 -7.22 -16.16
CA ASP A 269 -2.51 -6.40 -16.44
C ASP A 269 -1.56 -6.37 -15.25
N THR A 270 -0.27 -6.25 -15.55
CA THR A 270 0.77 -6.00 -14.56
C THR A 270 1.58 -4.77 -14.93
N THR A 271 1.59 -3.78 -14.05
CA THR A 271 2.45 -2.60 -14.17
C THR A 271 3.67 -2.78 -13.28
N MET A 272 4.86 -2.56 -13.81
CA MET A 272 6.09 -2.52 -13.04
C MET A 272 6.48 -1.06 -12.81
N ILE A 273 6.86 -0.71 -11.58
CA ILE A 273 7.35 0.62 -11.22
C ILE A 273 8.63 0.48 -10.42
N ASP A 274 9.64 1.27 -10.78
CA ASP A 274 10.82 1.48 -9.96
C ASP A 274 10.51 2.51 -8.87
N LEU A 275 10.60 2.08 -7.61
CA LEU A 275 10.20 2.87 -6.44
C LEU A 275 11.20 3.98 -6.06
N GLU A 276 12.43 3.95 -6.57
CA GLU A 276 13.41 5.01 -6.30
C GLU A 276 13.26 6.17 -7.29
N THR A 277 12.90 5.87 -8.54
CA THR A 277 12.83 6.83 -9.66
C THR A 277 11.40 7.22 -10.02
N ASN A 278 10.41 6.43 -9.61
CA ASN A 278 9.01 6.47 -10.03
C ASN A 278 8.80 6.24 -11.54
N GLU A 279 9.71 5.54 -12.21
CA GLU A 279 9.57 5.20 -13.63
C GLU A 279 8.62 4.01 -13.80
N ARG A 280 7.60 4.17 -14.68
CA ARG A 280 6.57 3.16 -14.95
C ARG A 280 6.86 2.41 -16.24
N PHE A 281 6.68 1.08 -16.19
CA PHE A 281 6.81 0.18 -17.33
C PHE A 281 5.60 -0.75 -17.36
N GLU A 282 4.81 -0.68 -18.43
CA GLU A 282 3.70 -1.61 -18.63
C GLU A 282 4.22 -2.95 -19.16
N ILE A 283 3.90 -4.04 -18.47
CA ILE A 283 4.21 -5.39 -18.93
C ILE A 283 2.93 -5.96 -19.52
N SER A 284 2.75 -5.80 -20.83
CA SER A 284 1.69 -6.50 -21.55
C SER A 284 2.08 -7.99 -21.65
N LEU A 285 1.46 -8.84 -20.84
CA LEU A 285 1.54 -10.28 -21.05
C LEU A 285 0.76 -10.60 -22.33
N LEU A 286 1.46 -10.85 -23.44
CA LEU A 286 0.81 -11.40 -24.63
C LEU A 286 0.11 -12.72 -24.22
N PRO A 287 -1.16 -12.92 -24.59
CA PRO A 287 -1.86 -14.15 -24.24
C PRO A 287 -1.07 -15.32 -24.80
N SER A 288 -0.88 -16.34 -23.96
CA SER A 288 -0.22 -17.59 -24.34
C SER A 288 -1.08 -18.33 -25.36
N THR A 289 -1.01 -17.91 -26.62
CA THR A 289 -1.43 -18.74 -27.73
C THR A 289 -0.31 -19.76 -27.97
N SER A 290 -0.72 -21.02 -27.93
CA SER A 290 0.07 -22.21 -28.26
C SER A 290 1.25 -21.95 -29.21
N GLY A 291 2.47 -22.25 -28.75
CA GLY A 291 3.57 -22.61 -29.63
C GLY A 291 4.52 -21.52 -30.12
N PHE A 292 4.53 -20.31 -29.56
CA PHE A 292 5.56 -19.32 -29.92
C PHE A 292 6.85 -19.46 -29.10
N ASN A 293 7.93 -19.83 -29.79
CA ASN A 293 9.26 -20.11 -29.24
C ASN A 293 9.81 -18.96 -28.37
N ILE A 294 9.97 -19.23 -27.06
CA ILE A 294 10.67 -18.39 -26.06
C ILE A 294 12.09 -17.97 -26.51
N ARG A 295 12.70 -18.73 -27.43
CA ARG A 295 13.98 -18.37 -28.07
C ARG A 295 13.95 -17.02 -28.80
N MET A 296 12.82 -16.62 -29.39
CA MET A 296 12.75 -15.41 -30.22
C MET A 296 12.77 -14.13 -29.37
N ILE A 297 12.17 -14.17 -28.17
CA ILE A 297 12.14 -13.04 -27.23
C ILE A 297 13.53 -12.82 -26.61
N LEU A 298 14.24 -13.90 -26.23
CA LEU A 298 15.61 -13.79 -25.75
C LEU A 298 16.55 -13.22 -26.83
N THR A 299 16.40 -13.62 -28.09
CA THR A 299 17.21 -13.04 -29.19
C THR A 299 16.92 -11.57 -29.44
N CYS A 300 15.66 -11.12 -29.32
CA CYS A 300 15.33 -9.70 -29.46
C CYS A 300 15.87 -8.86 -28.30
N LEU A 301 15.80 -9.36 -27.05
CA LEU A 301 16.37 -8.70 -25.87
C LEU A 301 17.90 -8.66 -25.90
N LEU A 302 18.55 -9.75 -26.34
CA LEU A 302 20.00 -9.76 -26.54
C LEU A 302 20.42 -8.81 -27.67
N ALA A 303 19.65 -8.71 -28.76
CA ALA A 303 19.93 -7.80 -29.86
C ALA A 303 19.75 -6.32 -29.45
N THR A 304 18.74 -5.97 -28.66
CA THR A 304 18.56 -4.60 -28.14
C THR A 304 19.64 -4.23 -27.13
N VAL A 305 20.04 -5.16 -26.25
CA VAL A 305 21.17 -4.95 -25.33
C VAL A 305 22.49 -4.79 -26.11
N LEU A 306 22.74 -5.58 -27.17
CA LEU A 306 23.92 -5.40 -28.03
C LEU A 306 23.90 -4.07 -28.80
N LEU A 307 22.73 -3.65 -29.30
CA LEU A 307 22.55 -2.36 -29.98
C LEU A 307 22.78 -1.18 -29.03
N LEU A 308 22.32 -1.27 -27.79
CA LEU A 308 22.59 -0.25 -26.77
C LEU A 308 24.06 -0.21 -26.35
N MET A 309 24.72 -1.36 -26.22
CA MET A 309 26.15 -1.46 -25.91
C MET A 309 27.04 -0.91 -27.04
N THR A 310 26.70 -1.19 -28.31
CA THR A 310 27.42 -0.63 -29.46
C THR A 310 27.20 0.88 -29.63
N SER A 311 26.01 1.37 -29.28
CA SER A 311 25.71 2.81 -29.24
C SER A 311 26.52 3.55 -28.17
N PHE A 312 26.68 2.93 -26.99
CA PHE A 312 27.49 3.47 -25.89
C PHE A 312 28.99 3.52 -26.23
N LEU A 313 29.51 2.46 -26.87
CA LEU A 313 30.90 2.42 -27.33
C LEU A 313 31.17 3.48 -28.42
N CYS A 314 30.23 3.68 -29.35
CA CYS A 314 30.36 4.68 -30.42
C CYS A 314 30.33 6.13 -29.88
N PHE A 315 29.57 6.38 -28.81
CA PHE A 315 29.55 7.68 -28.11
C PHE A 315 30.83 7.96 -27.32
N SER A 316 31.44 6.92 -26.74
CA SER A 316 32.70 7.04 -26.00
C SER A 316 33.87 7.37 -26.94
N SER A 317 33.92 6.73 -28.11
CA SER A 317 34.96 6.97 -29.13
C SER A 317 34.89 8.38 -29.74
N LYS A 318 33.69 8.96 -29.90
CA LYS A 318 33.53 10.33 -30.40
C LYS A 318 33.95 11.40 -29.38
N LYS A 319 33.85 11.14 -28.07
CA LYS A 319 34.33 12.08 -27.04
C LYS A 319 35.86 12.13 -26.94
N GLN A 320 36.55 11.07 -27.39
CA GLN A 320 38.01 11.02 -27.36
C GLN A 320 38.66 11.71 -28.56
N LEU A 321 37.95 11.86 -29.70
CA LEU A 321 38.46 12.54 -30.90
C LEU A 321 38.28 14.07 -30.92
N VAL A 322 37.60 14.68 -29.95
CA VAL A 322 37.35 16.14 -29.90
C VAL A 322 38.25 16.86 -28.87
N ARG A 323 39.22 16.16 -28.26
CA ARG A 323 40.14 16.75 -27.26
C ARG A 323 41.57 17.02 -27.73
N GLU A 324 41.88 16.80 -29.01
CA GLU A 324 43.20 17.11 -29.57
C GLU A 324 43.08 17.98 -30.84
N THR A 325 42.71 19.24 -30.65
CA THR A 325 43.08 20.38 -31.52
C THR A 325 42.70 21.66 -30.78
N ASP A 326 43.69 22.32 -30.17
CA ASP A 326 43.96 23.75 -30.37
C ASP A 326 44.84 24.30 -29.24
N ILE A 327 46.13 24.46 -29.58
CA ILE A 327 47.10 25.27 -28.85
C ILE A 327 47.28 26.59 -29.62
N SER A 328 47.16 27.68 -28.86
CA SER A 328 47.70 29.04 -29.11
C SER A 328 47.01 29.92 -30.17
N THR A 329 46.43 31.04 -29.73
CA THR A 329 47.12 32.35 -29.73
C THR A 329 46.25 33.45 -29.13
N SER A 330 46.91 34.33 -28.38
CA SER A 330 46.38 35.56 -27.79
C SER A 330 45.99 36.62 -28.82
N ARG A 331 44.92 37.38 -28.58
CA ARG A 331 44.90 38.85 -28.78
C ARG A 331 43.66 39.50 -28.13
N LYS A 332 43.94 40.58 -27.39
CA LYS A 332 42.97 41.57 -26.89
C LYS A 332 42.34 42.34 -28.07
N CYS A 333 41.06 42.65 -27.99
CA CYS A 333 40.50 43.93 -28.46
C CYS A 333 39.12 44.18 -27.81
N SER A 334 39.01 45.33 -27.15
CA SER A 334 37.78 45.98 -26.72
C SER A 334 37.14 46.74 -27.90
N THR A 335 35.80 46.76 -28.01
CA THR A 335 34.97 47.97 -28.21
C THR A 335 33.47 47.64 -28.30
N SER A 336 32.69 48.58 -27.78
CA SER A 336 31.23 48.77 -27.76
C SER A 336 30.43 48.47 -29.02
N SER A 337 29.18 48.02 -28.88
CA SER A 337 27.95 48.77 -29.30
C SER A 337 26.66 47.93 -29.14
N SER A 338 25.56 48.67 -28.99
CA SER A 338 24.20 48.39 -28.50
C SER A 338 23.38 47.28 -29.20
N PRO A 339 22.27 46.80 -28.56
CA PRO A 339 21.53 45.61 -28.99
C PRO A 339 20.50 45.88 -30.10
N VAL A 340 20.40 44.93 -31.02
CA VAL A 340 19.40 44.86 -32.10
C VAL A 340 18.13 44.18 -31.59
N MET A 341 16.98 44.84 -31.78
CA MET A 341 15.64 44.29 -31.53
C MET A 341 15.31 43.14 -32.49
N ILE A 342 14.75 42.05 -31.97
CA ILE A 342 14.10 40.99 -32.73
C ILE A 342 12.61 41.00 -32.36
N PRO A 343 11.67 41.08 -33.32
CA PRO A 343 10.24 41.17 -33.02
C PRO A 343 9.62 39.81 -32.67
N SER A 344 8.72 39.82 -31.69
CA SER A 344 7.92 38.68 -31.23
C SER A 344 6.83 38.29 -32.25
N PRO A 345 6.51 36.99 -32.42
CA PRO A 345 5.38 36.53 -33.23
C PRO A 345 4.03 36.70 -32.49
N PRO A 346 2.89 36.78 -33.23
CA PRO A 346 1.63 37.31 -32.72
C PRO A 346 0.84 36.32 -31.85
N THR A 347 0.21 36.87 -30.81
CA THR A 347 -0.76 36.22 -29.93
C THR A 347 -2.09 35.98 -30.66
N ILE A 348 -2.51 34.73 -30.78
CA ILE A 348 -3.86 34.38 -31.27
C ILE A 348 -4.82 34.30 -30.07
N GLN A 349 -5.78 35.22 -30.00
CA GLN A 349 -6.93 35.14 -29.10
C GLN A 349 -7.99 34.22 -29.73
N PHE A 350 -8.37 33.14 -29.04
CA PHE A 350 -9.60 32.44 -29.31
C PHE A 350 -10.71 32.93 -28.38
N LYS A 351 -11.75 33.50 -28.99
CA LYS A 351 -13.07 33.74 -28.37
C LYS A 351 -13.70 32.38 -28.05
N LEU A 352 -14.08 32.18 -26.80
CA LEU A 352 -14.97 31.09 -26.38
C LEU A 352 -16.41 31.53 -26.64
N ASP A 353 -17.06 30.92 -27.63
CA ASP A 353 -18.51 30.97 -27.79
C ASP A 353 -19.16 29.87 -26.94
N ASN A 354 -20.27 30.26 -26.32
CA ASN A 354 -21.14 29.47 -25.45
C ASN A 354 -21.69 28.22 -26.13
N GLU A 355 -21.60 27.05 -25.48
CA GLU A 355 -22.67 26.04 -25.55
C GLU A 355 -22.84 25.24 -24.23
N LYS A 356 -24.07 25.37 -23.72
CA LYS A 356 -24.97 24.32 -23.18
C LYS A 356 -24.52 23.47 -21.98
N LYS A 357 -25.21 23.77 -20.87
CA LYS A 357 -25.57 22.90 -19.74
C LYS A 357 -25.81 21.44 -20.16
N ILE A 358 -25.08 20.51 -19.55
CA ILE A 358 -25.57 19.16 -19.27
C ILE A 358 -25.48 18.95 -17.76
N GLN A 359 -26.65 18.84 -17.15
CA GLN A 359 -26.87 18.68 -15.72
C GLN A 359 -26.80 17.18 -15.41
N GLY A 360 -25.61 16.68 -15.03
CA GLY A 360 -25.41 15.33 -14.53
C GLY A 360 -25.15 15.38 -13.02
N SER A 361 -26.08 14.84 -12.24
CA SER A 361 -26.02 14.79 -10.78
C SER A 361 -24.86 13.92 -10.28
N ARG A 362 -23.73 14.53 -9.93
CA ARG A 362 -22.75 13.92 -9.03
C ARG A 362 -23.24 14.07 -7.60
N LYS A 363 -23.79 13.01 -7.01
CA LYS A 363 -23.91 12.92 -5.54
C LYS A 363 -22.50 12.80 -4.96
N SER A 364 -21.96 13.89 -4.41
CA SER A 364 -20.81 13.80 -3.51
C SER A 364 -21.28 13.13 -2.21
N ILE A 365 -20.85 11.91 -1.97
CA ILE A 365 -21.00 11.27 -0.67
C ILE A 365 -20.01 11.99 0.25
N ARG A 366 -20.52 12.91 1.09
CA ARG A 366 -19.79 13.40 2.24
C ARG A 366 -19.78 12.29 3.28
N TYR A 367 -18.59 11.84 3.67
CA TYR A 367 -18.42 11.09 4.90
C TYR A 367 -18.51 12.07 6.06
N ASP A 368 -19.68 12.13 6.69
CA ASP A 368 -19.82 12.82 7.96
C ASP A 368 -19.14 11.98 9.04
N PHE A 369 -18.16 12.59 9.71
CA PHE A 369 -17.60 12.11 10.97
C PHE A 369 -18.73 11.85 11.97
N ILE A 370 -18.99 10.59 12.33
CA ILE A 370 -19.78 10.30 13.53
C ILE A 370 -18.86 10.47 14.74
N ASN A 371 -19.03 11.63 15.38
CA ASN A 371 -18.45 11.96 16.68
C ASN A 371 -18.93 10.92 17.73
N PRO A 372 -18.06 10.25 18.52
CA PRO A 372 -18.47 9.23 19.48
C PRO A 372 -19.20 9.76 20.73
N GLN A 373 -19.62 11.02 20.73
CA GLN A 373 -20.38 11.63 21.82
C GLN A 373 -21.87 11.36 21.60
N HIS A 374 -22.33 10.20 22.06
CA HIS A 374 -23.67 9.92 22.61
C HIS A 374 -23.99 8.43 22.45
N PHE A 375 -23.59 7.63 23.44
CA PHE A 375 -24.20 6.33 23.68
C PHE A 375 -24.71 6.31 25.11
N GLU A 376 -25.90 6.87 25.28
CA GLU A 376 -26.81 6.45 26.34
C GLU A 376 -28.16 6.14 25.70
N ASN A 377 -28.64 4.94 26.05
CA ASN A 377 -29.99 4.41 25.87
C ASN A 377 -30.39 3.99 24.44
N GLY A 378 -30.55 2.67 24.32
CA GLY A 378 -30.99 2.01 23.12
C GLY A 378 -32.42 2.39 22.73
N HIS A 379 -32.63 2.53 21.43
CA HIS A 379 -33.77 1.96 20.73
C HIS A 379 -33.51 1.99 19.23
N LEU A 380 -33.72 0.84 18.58
CA LEU A 380 -33.79 0.73 17.13
C LEU A 380 -34.89 1.67 16.60
N ARG A 381 -34.54 2.53 15.65
CA ARG A 381 -35.49 2.97 14.62
C ARG A 381 -34.85 2.85 13.25
N LYS A 382 -35.37 1.90 12.47
CA LYS A 382 -35.27 1.86 11.02
C LYS A 382 -35.89 3.14 10.46
N THR A 383 -35.21 3.80 9.54
CA THR A 383 -35.85 4.63 8.51
C THR A 383 -35.04 4.54 7.22
N LEU A 384 -35.81 4.56 6.12
CA LEU A 384 -35.55 4.17 4.73
C LEU A 384 -34.31 4.77 4.07
#